data_AF-A0A060XSK0-F1
#
_entry.id   AF-A0A060XSK0-F1
#
_cell.length_a   1.000
_cell.length_b   1.000
_cell.length_c   1.000
_cell.angle_alpha   90.00
_cell.angle_beta   90.00
_cell.angle_gamma   90.00
#
_symmetry.space_group_name_H-M   'P 1'
#
loop_
_entity.id
_entity.type
_entity.pdbx_description
1 polymer ?
#
loop_
_entity_poly.entity_id
_entity_poly.type
_entity_poly.pdbx_seq_one_letter_code
_entity_poly.pdbx_strand_id
1 'polypeptide(L)'
;MEEWAKIPAAVDTLIVSLANSATSILAGFVIFSAIGYMAHVHNLPVDNIATDGPGLVFVVYPEVFSTMPLPQLWAPLFFFMLLCLGLDSQFAMVEVAVTSIMDGFGPKVLRVLKRQEIIVLTVCVIGFLLGIPHITKGGMYVFQLMDHYTAVVSLMFLAFFEVLAVCWVFGLRRMTIVIKRMLGKAPNIYFCSCWMFFSPVLVMCILISSIVQYTPARYGKSYTYPVWAEVVGWGISLVSIVWIPLGALHEICRNKGTLMQRIKTAMTPTIEFDPVNHLPEKERVDIPESVVFITHL
;
A
#
# COMPACT_ATOMS: atom_id res chain seq x y z
N MET A 1 -25.29 15.81 7.53
CA MET A 1 -24.17 14.91 7.20
C MET A 1 -24.19 14.42 5.74
N GLU A 2 -25.25 14.69 4.96
CA GLU A 2 -25.35 14.29 3.54
C GLU A 2 -24.64 15.22 2.54
N GLU A 3 -24.23 16.43 2.92
CA GLU A 3 -23.53 17.36 1.99
C GLU A 3 -22.04 17.06 1.80
N TRP A 4 -21.40 16.35 2.74
CA TRP A 4 -19.99 15.96 2.64
C TRP A 4 -19.76 14.76 1.71
N ALA A 5 -20.82 14.02 1.35
CA ALA A 5 -20.77 12.83 0.52
C ALA A 5 -20.58 13.11 -0.99
N LYS A 6 -20.43 14.38 -1.38
CA LYS A 6 -20.24 14.81 -2.78
C LYS A 6 -18.91 15.53 -3.01
N ILE A 7 -17.94 15.41 -2.11
CA ILE A 7 -16.55 15.68 -2.50
C ILE A 7 -16.22 14.58 -3.52
N PRO A 8 -15.88 14.90 -4.77
CA PRO A 8 -15.62 13.87 -5.75
C PRO A 8 -14.35 13.16 -5.28
N ALA A 9 -14.45 11.92 -4.81
CA ALA A 9 -13.30 11.11 -4.40
C ALA A 9 -12.17 11.10 -5.46
N ALA A 10 -12.53 11.32 -6.74
CA ALA A 10 -11.58 11.51 -7.83
C ALA A 10 -10.71 12.79 -7.69
N VAL A 11 -11.27 13.91 -7.22
CA VAL A 11 -10.53 15.15 -6.95
C VAL A 11 -9.60 14.94 -5.75
N ASP A 12 -10.08 14.32 -4.68
CA ASP A 12 -9.25 14.01 -3.52
C ASP A 12 -8.08 13.11 -3.91
N THR A 13 -8.33 12.06 -4.69
CA THR A 13 -7.29 11.15 -5.20
C THR A 13 -6.23 11.92 -6.01
N LEU A 14 -6.66 12.87 -6.85
CA LEU A 14 -5.75 13.68 -7.66
C LEU A 14 -4.92 14.64 -6.81
N ILE A 15 -5.54 15.32 -5.85
CA ILE A 15 -4.85 16.22 -4.92
C ILE A 15 -3.82 15.45 -4.09
N VAL A 16 -4.22 14.32 -3.50
CA VAL A 16 -3.34 13.47 -2.69
C VAL A 16 -2.17 12.94 -3.51
N SER A 17 -2.41 12.45 -4.73
CA SER A 17 -1.35 11.94 -5.61
C SER A 17 -0.35 13.03 -6.02
N LEU A 18 -0.85 14.22 -6.35
CA LEU A 18 0.00 15.36 -6.70
C LEU A 18 0.78 15.89 -5.50
N ALA A 19 0.14 16.03 -4.34
CA ALA A 19 0.78 16.47 -3.11
C ALA A 19 1.89 15.50 -2.68
N ASN A 20 1.63 14.19 -2.71
CA ASN A 20 2.64 13.17 -2.42
C ASN A 20 3.87 13.28 -3.34
N SER A 21 3.62 13.43 -4.64
CA SER A 21 4.68 13.55 -5.64
C SER A 21 5.47 14.86 -5.49
N ALA A 22 4.80 15.98 -5.26
CA ALA A 22 5.43 17.28 -5.05
C ALA A 22 6.30 17.28 -3.78
N THR A 23 5.80 16.72 -2.67
CA THR A 23 6.56 16.56 -1.43
C THR A 23 7.79 15.68 -1.65
N SER A 24 7.68 14.59 -2.41
CA SER A 24 8.81 13.71 -2.73
C SER A 24 9.88 14.42 -3.58
N ILE A 25 9.48 15.23 -4.55
CA ILE A 25 10.40 16.05 -5.36
C ILE A 25 11.10 17.11 -4.49
N LEU A 26 10.36 17.81 -3.64
CA LEU A 26 10.92 18.80 -2.71
C LEU A 26 11.89 18.14 -1.73
N ALA A 27 11.53 16.99 -1.16
CA ALA A 27 12.41 16.20 -0.29
C ALA A 27 13.69 15.79 -1.03
N GLY A 28 13.58 15.42 -2.32
CA GLY A 28 14.74 15.16 -3.17
C GLY A 28 15.71 16.33 -3.24
N PHE A 29 15.23 17.56 -3.49
CA PHE A 29 16.10 18.75 -3.47
C PHE A 29 16.77 18.98 -2.11
N VAL A 30 16.03 18.79 -1.01
CA VAL A 30 16.57 18.94 0.35
C VAL A 30 17.64 17.87 0.66
N ILE A 31 17.42 16.62 0.24
CA ILE A 31 18.38 15.51 0.42
C ILE A 31 19.64 15.74 -0.41
N PHE A 32 19.51 15.96 -1.71
CA PHE A 32 20.67 16.08 -2.59
C PHE A 32 21.47 17.36 -2.34
N SER A 33 20.84 18.45 -1.88
CA SER A 33 21.59 19.65 -1.46
C SER A 33 22.44 19.42 -0.20
N ALA A 34 21.90 18.71 0.80
CA ALA A 34 22.64 18.35 2.02
C ALA A 34 23.80 17.39 1.71
N ILE A 35 23.56 16.36 0.89
CA ILE A 35 24.62 15.42 0.46
C ILE A 35 25.67 16.16 -0.37
N GLY A 36 25.27 17.03 -1.29
CA GLY A 36 26.19 17.83 -2.10
C GLY A 36 27.07 18.76 -1.28
N TYR A 37 26.50 19.38 -0.24
CA TYR A 37 27.26 20.17 0.73
C TYR A 37 28.31 19.31 1.46
N MET A 38 27.93 18.12 1.95
CA MET A 38 28.87 17.20 2.61
C MET A 38 29.98 16.73 1.67
N ALA A 39 29.65 16.40 0.43
CA ALA A 39 30.62 16.01 -0.59
C ALA A 39 31.67 17.12 -0.81
N HIS A 40 31.22 18.38 -0.86
CA HIS A 40 32.10 19.53 -1.00
C HIS A 40 32.98 19.77 0.23
N VAL A 41 32.43 19.69 1.44
CA VAL A 41 33.19 19.93 2.69
C VAL A 41 34.23 18.84 2.93
N HIS A 42 33.88 17.57 2.71
CA HIS A 42 34.74 16.42 3.00
C HIS A 42 35.60 15.98 1.81
N ASN A 43 35.47 16.61 0.64
CA ASN A 43 36.15 16.23 -0.61
C ASN A 43 35.97 14.73 -0.94
N LEU A 44 34.77 14.20 -0.69
CA LEU A 44 34.41 12.82 -0.98
C LEU A 44 33.41 12.78 -2.15
N PRO A 45 33.48 11.76 -3.01
CA PRO A 45 32.48 11.59 -4.06
C PRO A 45 31.11 11.33 -3.43
N VAL A 46 30.05 11.81 -4.09
CA VAL A 46 28.66 11.71 -3.63
C VAL A 46 28.27 10.26 -3.33
N ASP A 47 28.73 9.30 -4.13
CA ASP A 47 28.44 7.87 -3.98
C ASP A 47 28.91 7.26 -2.65
N ASN A 48 29.89 7.89 -1.98
CA ASN A 48 30.38 7.43 -0.67
C ASN A 48 29.53 7.97 0.49
N ILE A 49 28.72 9.00 0.26
CA ILE A 49 27.90 9.68 1.27
C ILE A 49 26.42 9.34 1.09
N ALA A 50 25.97 9.20 -0.16
CA ALA A 50 24.64 8.75 -0.53
C ALA A 50 24.46 7.28 -0.16
N THR A 51 24.04 7.04 1.08
CA THR A 51 23.60 5.73 1.55
C THR A 51 22.09 5.70 1.56
N ASP A 52 21.48 4.61 1.09
CA ASP A 52 20.03 4.44 1.16
C ASP A 52 19.58 3.99 2.56
N GLY A 53 18.32 4.27 2.86
CA GLY A 53 17.65 3.81 4.08
C GLY A 53 17.95 4.66 5.33
N PRO A 54 17.74 4.10 6.53
CA PRO A 54 17.80 4.86 7.79
C PRO A 54 19.16 5.51 8.07
N GLY A 55 20.25 4.96 7.53
CA GLY A 55 21.60 5.50 7.69
C GLY A 55 21.75 6.93 7.18
N LEU A 56 21.06 7.28 6.08
CA LEU A 56 21.06 8.64 5.55
C LEU A 56 20.57 9.64 6.59
N VAL A 57 19.42 9.32 7.18
CA VAL A 57 18.67 10.20 8.07
C VAL A 57 19.30 10.26 9.46
N PHE A 58 19.82 9.15 9.97
CA PHE A 58 20.32 9.06 11.35
C PHE A 58 21.85 9.18 11.48
N VAL A 59 22.60 9.21 10.37
CA VAL A 59 24.07 9.38 10.38
C VAL A 59 24.48 10.61 9.58
N VAL A 60 24.15 10.65 8.29
CA VAL A 60 24.62 11.70 7.37
C VAL A 60 24.02 13.07 7.74
N TYR A 61 22.71 13.13 8.00
CA TYR A 61 22.04 14.38 8.33
C TYR A 61 22.51 15.03 9.65
N PRO A 62 22.65 14.28 10.76
CA PRO A 62 23.25 14.82 11.98
C PRO A 62 24.66 15.40 11.77
N GLU A 63 25.47 14.75 10.93
CA GLU A 63 26.80 15.25 10.57
C GLU A 63 26.70 16.59 9.81
N VAL A 64 25.79 16.68 8.83
CA VAL A 64 25.49 17.94 8.13
C VAL A 64 25.10 19.03 9.12
N PHE A 65 24.15 18.77 10.02
CA PHE A 65 23.68 19.79 10.96
C PHE A 65 24.79 20.26 11.90
N SER A 66 25.71 19.38 12.29
CA SER A 66 26.83 19.74 13.18
C SER A 66 27.78 20.77 12.58
N THR A 67 27.83 20.88 11.25
CA THR A 67 28.69 21.84 10.52
C THR A 67 27.96 23.12 10.12
N MET A 68 26.62 23.12 10.16
CA MET A 68 25.79 24.28 9.87
C MET A 68 25.77 25.28 11.05
N PRO A 69 25.60 26.58 10.78
CA PRO A 69 25.36 27.55 11.84
C PRO A 69 24.03 27.24 12.54
N LEU A 70 24.01 27.34 13.87
CA LEU A 70 22.85 27.05 14.73
C LEU A 70 22.35 25.59 14.64
N PRO A 71 23.19 24.57 14.92
CA PRO A 71 22.80 23.15 14.87
C PRO A 71 21.59 22.83 15.76
N GLN A 72 21.46 23.56 16.88
CA GLN A 72 20.38 23.42 17.85
C GLN A 72 19.00 23.79 17.30
N LEU A 73 18.93 24.51 16.17
CA LEU A 73 17.67 24.80 15.48
C LEU A 73 17.33 23.70 14.47
N TRP A 74 18.30 23.32 13.63
CA TRP A 74 18.07 22.42 12.50
C TRP A 74 17.81 20.98 12.91
N ALA A 75 18.56 20.44 13.87
CA ALA A 75 18.43 19.05 14.26
C ALA A 75 17.05 18.72 14.88
N PRO A 76 16.51 19.49 15.86
CA PRO A 76 15.19 19.23 16.40
C PRO A 76 14.07 19.39 15.37
N LEU A 77 14.15 20.38 14.47
CA LEU A 77 13.15 20.56 13.41
C LEU A 77 13.12 19.37 12.46
N PHE A 78 14.29 18.86 12.07
CA PHE A 78 14.39 17.70 11.19
C PHE A 78 13.85 16.42 11.85
N PHE A 79 14.25 16.13 13.09
CA PHE A 79 13.74 14.95 13.80
C PHE A 79 12.26 15.06 14.15
N PHE A 80 11.76 16.26 14.46
CA PHE A 80 10.33 16.48 14.66
C PHE A 80 9.55 16.27 13.36
N MET A 81 10.07 16.73 12.22
CA MET A 81 9.48 16.44 10.91
C MET A 81 9.40 14.93 10.66
N LEU A 82 10.48 14.18 10.89
CA LEU A 82 10.49 12.72 10.73
C LEU A 82 9.49 12.02 11.67
N LEU A 83 9.38 12.50 12.90
CA LEU A 83 8.40 12.01 13.86
C LEU A 83 6.98 12.22 13.34
N CYS A 84 6.65 13.41 12.84
CA CYS A 84 5.35 13.71 12.26
C CYS A 84 5.04 12.84 11.03
N LEU A 85 6.01 12.64 10.13
CA LEU A 85 5.87 11.76 8.96
C LEU A 85 5.57 10.31 9.36
N GLY A 86 6.26 9.81 10.39
CA GLY A 86 6.02 8.47 10.93
C GLY A 86 4.68 8.35 11.62
N LEU A 87 4.30 9.33 12.45
CA LEU A 87 3.06 9.29 13.24
C LEU A 87 1.80 9.29 12.35
N ASP A 88 1.74 10.12 11.33
CA ASP A 88 0.58 10.18 10.42
C ASP A 88 0.36 8.84 9.70
N SER A 89 1.44 8.24 9.19
CA SER A 89 1.40 6.92 8.57
C SER A 89 0.96 5.81 9.55
N GLN A 90 1.39 5.90 10.81
CA GLN A 90 1.01 4.94 11.85
C GLN A 90 -0.48 5.04 12.22
N PHE A 91 -1.04 6.26 12.29
CA PHE A 91 -2.46 6.43 12.54
C PHE A 91 -3.31 5.79 11.44
N ALA A 92 -2.96 6.00 10.17
CA ALA A 92 -3.64 5.37 9.06
C ALA A 92 -3.58 3.83 9.12
N MET A 93 -2.42 3.24 9.44
CA MET A 93 -2.28 1.78 9.55
C MET A 93 -3.11 1.19 10.70
N VAL A 94 -3.10 1.83 11.87
CA VAL A 94 -3.91 1.38 13.02
C VAL A 94 -5.40 1.51 12.71
N GLU A 95 -5.82 2.59 12.06
CA GLU A 95 -7.21 2.80 11.63
C GLU A 95 -7.67 1.72 10.65
N VAL A 96 -6.86 1.38 9.64
CA VAL A 96 -7.16 0.31 8.68
C VAL A 96 -7.29 -1.04 9.40
N ALA A 97 -6.39 -1.35 10.33
CA ALA A 97 -6.44 -2.60 11.10
C ALA A 97 -7.71 -2.68 11.97
N VAL A 98 -8.03 -1.61 12.69
CA VAL A 98 -9.23 -1.55 13.55
C VAL A 98 -10.50 -1.65 12.73
N THR A 99 -10.59 -0.91 11.63
CA THR A 99 -11.76 -0.91 10.73
C THR A 99 -11.94 -2.29 10.10
N SER A 100 -10.87 -2.93 9.62
CA SER A 100 -10.93 -4.29 9.06
C SER A 100 -11.44 -5.33 10.07
N ILE A 101 -11.03 -5.23 11.34
CA ILE A 101 -11.51 -6.11 12.41
C ILE A 101 -13.00 -5.84 12.71
N MET A 102 -13.40 -4.57 12.73
CA MET A 102 -14.78 -4.16 12.99
C MET A 102 -15.72 -4.60 11.86
N ASP A 103 -15.32 -4.46 10.61
CA ASP A 103 -16.15 -4.84 9.46
C ASP A 103 -16.26 -6.38 9.35
N GLY A 104 -15.16 -7.10 9.63
CA GLY A 104 -15.14 -8.57 9.54
C GLY A 104 -15.88 -9.29 10.68
N PHE A 105 -15.76 -8.79 11.92
CA PHE A 105 -16.26 -9.48 13.11
C PHE A 105 -17.27 -8.67 13.95
N GLY A 106 -17.72 -7.52 13.43
CA GLY A 106 -18.52 -6.49 14.10
C GLY A 106 -19.42 -6.96 15.23
N PRO A 107 -20.51 -7.70 14.97
CA PRO A 107 -21.47 -8.06 16.03
C PRO A 107 -20.91 -8.98 17.12
N LYS A 108 -19.85 -9.74 16.85
CA LYS A 108 -19.19 -10.63 17.83
C LYS A 108 -18.14 -9.86 18.64
N VAL A 109 -17.32 -9.06 17.96
CA VAL A 109 -16.24 -8.27 18.57
C VAL A 109 -16.80 -7.12 19.41
N LEU A 110 -17.81 -6.39 18.91
CA LEU A 110 -18.46 -5.31 19.65
C LEU A 110 -19.19 -5.83 20.90
N ARG A 111 -19.65 -7.09 20.90
CA ARG A 111 -20.28 -7.74 22.05
C ARG A 111 -19.28 -8.09 23.15
N VAL A 112 -18.06 -8.49 22.79
CA VAL A 112 -16.99 -8.86 23.74
C VAL A 112 -16.27 -7.62 24.27
N LEU A 113 -15.85 -6.73 23.38
CA LEU A 113 -15.00 -5.58 23.73
C LEU A 113 -15.81 -4.33 24.11
N LYS A 114 -17.14 -4.32 23.91
CA LYS A 114 -18.14 -3.29 24.30
C LYS A 114 -17.90 -1.85 23.81
N ARG A 115 -16.66 -1.44 23.53
CA ARG A 115 -16.24 -0.11 23.08
C ARG A 115 -15.12 -0.21 22.05
N GLN A 116 -15.18 0.66 21.04
CA GLN A 116 -14.17 0.74 19.98
C GLN A 116 -12.77 1.09 20.52
N GLU A 117 -12.70 1.93 21.56
CA GLU A 117 -11.45 2.31 22.24
C GLU A 117 -10.64 1.10 22.73
N ILE A 118 -11.32 0.04 23.21
CA ILE A 118 -10.65 -1.17 23.73
C ILE A 118 -10.08 -2.00 22.57
N ILE A 119 -10.73 -1.98 21.40
CA ILE A 119 -10.20 -2.62 20.18
C ILE A 119 -8.91 -1.91 19.76
N VAL A 120 -8.93 -0.58 19.70
CA VAL A 120 -7.74 0.23 19.37
C VAL A 120 -6.61 -0.06 20.35
N LEU A 121 -6.88 -0.02 21.67
CA LEU A 121 -5.88 -0.34 22.69
C LEU A 121 -5.31 -1.75 22.50
N THR A 122 -6.15 -2.73 22.18
CA THR A 122 -5.70 -4.11 21.95
C THR A 122 -4.78 -4.21 20.74
N VAL A 123 -5.13 -3.57 19.62
CA VAL A 123 -4.29 -3.52 18.42
C VAL A 123 -2.95 -2.84 18.73
N CYS A 124 -2.96 -1.72 19.45
CA CYS A 124 -1.74 -1.01 19.86
C CYS A 124 -0.86 -1.84 20.80
N VAL A 125 -1.45 -2.55 21.77
CA VAL A 125 -0.71 -3.42 22.71
C VAL A 125 -0.09 -4.61 21.98
N ILE A 126 -0.83 -5.25 21.06
CA ILE A 126 -0.28 -6.33 20.23
C ILE A 126 0.86 -5.79 19.35
N GLY A 127 0.66 -4.64 18.70
CA GLY A 127 1.69 -3.98 17.90
C GLY A 127 2.95 -3.64 18.72
N PHE A 128 2.78 -3.15 19.95
CA PHE A 128 3.89 -2.89 20.86
C PHE A 128 4.65 -4.16 21.22
N LEU A 129 3.96 -5.25 21.57
CA LEU A 129 4.59 -6.54 21.90
C LEU A 129 5.36 -7.13 20.72
N LEU A 130 4.77 -7.08 19.51
CA LEU A 130 5.44 -7.50 18.27
C LEU A 130 6.59 -6.55 17.86
N GLY A 131 6.57 -5.31 18.34
CA GLY A 131 7.63 -4.32 18.15
C GLY A 131 8.86 -4.53 19.03
N ILE A 132 8.75 -5.24 20.16
CA ILE A 132 9.86 -5.45 21.12
C ILE A 132 11.16 -5.98 20.46
N PRO A 133 11.15 -6.94 19.51
CA PRO A 133 12.37 -7.39 18.84
C PRO A 133 13.15 -6.26 18.16
N HIS A 134 12.48 -5.21 17.65
CA HIS A 134 13.08 -4.09 16.93
C HIS A 134 13.86 -3.12 17.83
N ILE A 135 13.57 -3.07 19.13
CA ILE A 135 14.27 -2.19 20.09
C ILE A 135 15.43 -2.88 20.80
N THR A 136 15.70 -4.15 20.50
CA THR A 136 16.85 -4.88 21.07
C THR A 136 18.17 -4.43 20.43
N LYS A 137 19.32 -4.81 21.00
CA LYS A 137 20.65 -4.47 20.45
C LYS A 137 20.86 -4.94 19.01
N GLY A 138 20.19 -6.03 18.61
CA GLY A 138 20.18 -6.55 17.24
C GLY A 138 18.94 -6.16 16.44
N GLY A 139 18.12 -5.26 16.95
CA GLY A 139 16.81 -4.94 16.39
C GLY A 139 16.86 -4.38 14.98
N MET A 140 17.94 -3.70 14.62
CA MET A 140 18.15 -3.20 13.25
C MET A 140 18.28 -4.33 12.21
N TYR A 141 18.82 -5.50 12.60
CA TYR A 141 18.86 -6.68 11.72
C TYR A 141 17.46 -7.25 11.51
N VAL A 142 16.65 -7.30 12.58
CA VAL A 142 15.26 -7.77 12.49
C VAL A 142 14.44 -6.79 11.63
N PHE A 143 14.59 -5.50 11.87
CA PHE A 143 13.96 -4.43 11.09
C PHE A 143 14.25 -4.56 9.60
N GLN A 144 15.53 -4.64 9.22
CA GLN A 144 15.90 -4.67 7.80
C GLN A 144 15.48 -5.98 7.12
N LEU A 145 15.52 -7.11 7.84
CA LEU A 145 15.00 -8.37 7.33
C LEU A 145 13.48 -8.26 7.06
N MET A 146 12.73 -7.73 8.02
CA MET A 146 11.28 -7.56 7.89
C MET A 146 10.91 -6.58 6.78
N ASP A 147 11.59 -5.44 6.71
CA ASP A 147 11.37 -4.39 5.70
C ASP A 147 11.55 -4.96 4.29
N HIS A 148 12.66 -5.67 4.06
CA HIS A 148 12.96 -6.27 2.76
C HIS A 148 11.90 -7.30 2.33
N TYR A 149 11.59 -8.28 3.18
CA TYR A 149 10.65 -9.35 2.82
C TYR A 149 9.18 -8.88 2.79
N THR A 150 8.80 -7.88 3.58
CA THR A 150 7.43 -7.36 3.59
C THR A 150 7.19 -6.41 2.41
N ALA A 151 8.06 -5.42 2.22
CA ALA A 151 7.85 -4.37 1.23
C ALA A 151 8.15 -4.86 -0.20
N VAL A 152 9.22 -5.63 -0.41
CA VAL A 152 9.63 -6.06 -1.75
C VAL A 152 8.85 -7.30 -2.19
N VAL A 153 8.65 -8.28 -1.30
CA VAL A 153 7.99 -9.54 -1.67
C VAL A 153 6.49 -9.44 -1.42
N SER A 154 6.04 -9.35 -0.17
CA SER A 154 4.60 -9.41 0.13
C SER A 154 3.78 -8.33 -0.55
N LEU A 155 4.17 -7.06 -0.40
CA LEU A 155 3.38 -5.94 -0.91
C LEU A 155 3.26 -5.97 -2.44
N MET A 156 4.32 -6.37 -3.16
CA MET A 156 4.29 -6.48 -4.62
C MET A 156 3.34 -7.59 -5.11
N PHE A 157 3.38 -8.77 -4.47
CA PHE A 157 2.44 -9.85 -4.81
C PHE A 157 0.99 -9.47 -4.46
N LEU A 158 0.76 -8.84 -3.31
CA LEU A 158 -0.58 -8.38 -2.91
C LEU A 158 -1.12 -7.34 -3.91
N ALA A 159 -0.35 -6.32 -4.23
CA ALA A 159 -0.74 -5.27 -5.18
C ALA A 159 -1.04 -5.86 -6.57
N PHE A 160 -0.24 -6.84 -7.02
CA PHE A 160 -0.50 -7.54 -8.27
C PHE A 160 -1.85 -8.27 -8.28
N PHE A 161 -2.11 -9.12 -7.28
CA PHE A 161 -3.37 -9.85 -7.21
C PHE A 161 -4.58 -8.92 -7.01
N GLU A 162 -4.42 -7.82 -6.27
CA GLU A 162 -5.46 -6.81 -6.09
C GLU A 162 -5.82 -6.12 -7.41
N VAL A 163 -4.82 -5.66 -8.17
CA VAL A 163 -5.05 -5.02 -9.48
C VAL A 163 -5.68 -6.00 -10.46
N LEU A 164 -5.23 -7.26 -10.49
CA LEU A 164 -5.87 -8.30 -11.31
C LEU A 164 -7.32 -8.55 -10.90
N ALA A 165 -7.60 -8.65 -9.60
CA ALA A 165 -8.93 -8.91 -9.08
C ALA A 165 -9.89 -7.77 -9.43
N VAL A 166 -9.47 -6.52 -9.25
CA VAL A 166 -10.31 -5.35 -9.53
C VAL A 166 -10.47 -5.11 -11.04
N CYS A 167 -9.38 -5.15 -11.80
CA CYS A 167 -9.42 -4.74 -13.21
C CYS A 167 -9.99 -5.83 -14.13
N TRP A 168 -9.64 -7.10 -13.91
CA TRP A 168 -10.02 -8.21 -14.79
C TRP A 168 -11.11 -9.12 -14.21
N VAL A 169 -11.03 -9.51 -12.94
CA VAL A 169 -12.04 -10.42 -12.34
C VAL A 169 -13.37 -9.70 -12.09
N PHE A 170 -13.33 -8.53 -11.43
CA PHE A 170 -14.53 -7.71 -11.23
C PHE A 170 -15.00 -7.08 -12.55
N GLY A 171 -14.05 -6.59 -13.34
CA GLY A 171 -14.22 -6.15 -14.72
C GLY A 171 -14.61 -4.67 -14.88
N LEU A 172 -14.07 -4.04 -15.94
CA LEU A 172 -14.21 -2.61 -16.22
C LEU A 172 -15.68 -2.13 -16.32
N ARG A 173 -16.56 -2.94 -16.92
CA ARG A 173 -17.99 -2.59 -17.08
C ARG A 173 -18.68 -2.39 -15.74
N ARG A 174 -18.45 -3.30 -14.78
CA ARG A 174 -19.06 -3.23 -13.44
C ARG A 174 -18.49 -2.05 -12.66
N MET A 175 -17.19 -1.84 -12.74
CA MET A 175 -16.52 -0.71 -12.10
C MET A 175 -17.03 0.64 -12.61
N THR A 176 -17.20 0.80 -13.93
CA THR A 176 -17.79 2.01 -14.54
C THR A 176 -19.20 2.30 -14.01
N ILE A 177 -20.04 1.27 -13.82
CA ILE A 177 -21.39 1.42 -13.26
C ILE A 177 -21.33 1.87 -11.81
N VAL A 178 -20.48 1.26 -10.99
CA VAL A 178 -20.31 1.63 -9.57
C VAL A 178 -19.83 3.07 -9.44
N ILE A 179 -18.83 3.48 -10.22
CA ILE A 179 -18.29 4.85 -10.20
C ILE A 179 -19.35 5.86 -10.65
N LYS A 180 -20.11 5.56 -11.72
CA LYS A 180 -21.20 6.43 -12.19
C LYS A 180 -22.29 6.59 -11.13
N ARG A 181 -22.60 5.52 -10.37
CA ARG A 181 -23.56 5.57 -9.25
C ARG A 181 -23.06 6.42 -8.09
N MET A 182 -21.75 6.37 -7.77
CA MET A 182 -21.16 7.13 -6.67
C MET A 182 -20.93 8.61 -7.01
N LEU A 183 -20.37 8.92 -8.18
CA LEU A 183 -19.98 10.29 -8.58
C LEU A 183 -21.03 11.00 -9.45
N GLY A 184 -22.06 10.29 -9.90
CA GLY A 184 -23.08 10.80 -10.83
C GLY A 184 -22.57 11.01 -12.28
N LYS A 185 -21.28 10.76 -12.55
CA LYS A 185 -20.66 10.89 -13.87
C LYS A 185 -19.87 9.62 -14.22
N ALA A 186 -19.94 9.21 -15.48
CA ALA A 186 -19.14 8.09 -15.96
C ALA A 186 -17.65 8.47 -15.97
N PRO A 187 -16.74 7.53 -15.65
CA PRO A 187 -15.30 7.76 -15.75
C PRO A 187 -14.89 8.07 -17.19
N ASN A 188 -13.85 8.90 -17.34
CA ASN A 188 -13.26 9.22 -18.64
C ASN A 188 -12.57 7.99 -19.25
N ILE A 189 -12.51 7.93 -20.58
CA ILE A 189 -11.85 6.85 -21.35
C ILE A 189 -10.39 6.67 -20.90
N TYR A 190 -9.70 7.76 -20.55
CA TYR A 190 -8.35 7.71 -19.99
C TYR A 190 -8.26 6.76 -18.78
N PHE A 191 -9.14 6.92 -17.78
CA PHE A 191 -9.15 6.07 -16.60
C PHE A 191 -9.53 4.63 -16.93
N CYS A 192 -10.48 4.44 -17.87
CA CYS A 192 -10.85 3.11 -18.35
C CYS A 192 -9.66 2.38 -18.99
N SER A 193 -8.90 3.04 -19.85
CA SER A 193 -7.67 2.49 -20.45
C SER A 193 -6.59 2.24 -19.40
N CYS A 194 -6.46 3.12 -18.40
CA CYS A 194 -5.55 2.93 -17.28
C CYS A 194 -5.85 1.65 -16.50
N TRP A 195 -7.11 1.39 -16.18
CA TRP A 195 -7.47 0.19 -15.42
C TRP A 195 -7.40 -1.08 -16.26
N MET A 196 -7.79 -1.04 -17.52
CA MET A 196 -7.81 -2.25 -18.34
C MET A 196 -6.41 -2.70 -18.78
N PHE A 197 -5.55 -1.75 -19.14
CA PHE A 197 -4.26 -2.05 -19.76
C PHE A 197 -3.08 -1.53 -18.95
N PHE A 198 -2.99 -0.21 -18.71
CA PHE A 198 -1.75 0.37 -18.18
C PHE A 198 -1.42 -0.09 -16.74
N SER A 199 -2.39 -0.11 -15.83
CA SER A 199 -2.16 -0.49 -14.44
C SER A 199 -1.76 -1.96 -14.29
N PRO A 200 -2.48 -2.94 -14.89
CA PRO A 200 -2.04 -4.33 -14.88
C PRO A 200 -0.67 -4.55 -15.51
N VAL A 201 -0.39 -3.90 -16.64
CA VAL A 201 0.91 -4.02 -17.33
C VAL A 201 2.04 -3.43 -16.49
N LEU A 202 1.85 -2.24 -15.92
CA LEU A 202 2.87 -1.60 -15.09
C LEU A 202 3.17 -2.42 -13.83
N VAL A 203 2.14 -2.91 -13.13
CA VAL A 203 2.33 -3.74 -11.94
C VAL A 203 2.99 -5.08 -12.30
N MET A 204 2.64 -5.67 -13.45
CA MET A 204 3.33 -6.84 -13.98
C MET A 204 4.82 -6.57 -14.27
N CYS A 205 5.15 -5.46 -14.92
CA CYS A 205 6.53 -5.09 -15.20
C CYS A 205 7.35 -4.87 -13.90
N ILE A 206 6.74 -4.22 -12.90
CA ILE A 206 7.38 -4.01 -11.59
C ILE A 206 7.59 -5.34 -10.88
N LEU A 207 6.60 -6.24 -10.89
CA LEU A 207 6.71 -7.56 -10.29
C LEU A 207 7.82 -8.40 -10.96
N ILE A 208 7.88 -8.43 -12.29
CA ILE A 208 8.93 -9.12 -13.03
C ILE A 208 10.30 -8.54 -12.68
N SER A 209 10.43 -7.21 -12.66
CA SER A 209 11.69 -6.54 -12.30
C SER A 209 12.12 -6.88 -10.87
N SER A 210 11.16 -6.91 -9.93
CA SER A 210 11.40 -7.31 -8.54
C SER A 210 11.89 -8.75 -8.42
N ILE A 211 11.32 -9.68 -9.19
CA ILE A 211 11.75 -11.09 -9.21
C ILE A 211 13.15 -11.23 -9.84
N VAL A 212 13.41 -10.54 -10.95
CA VAL A 212 14.71 -10.61 -11.66
C VAL A 212 15.83 -9.99 -10.83
N GLN A 213 15.56 -8.90 -10.12
CA GLN A 213 16.52 -8.20 -9.26
C GLN A 213 16.50 -8.73 -7.82
N TYR A 214 15.81 -9.84 -7.55
CA TYR A 214 15.76 -10.41 -6.22
C TYR A 214 17.18 -10.77 -5.76
N THR A 215 17.57 -10.16 -4.65
CA THR A 215 18.82 -10.48 -3.95
C THR A 215 18.48 -10.75 -2.49
N PRO A 216 19.10 -11.76 -1.87
CA PRO A 216 18.87 -12.01 -0.44
C PRO A 216 19.15 -10.76 0.37
N ALA A 217 18.38 -10.56 1.45
CA ALA A 217 18.58 -9.43 2.35
C ALA A 217 20.05 -9.35 2.80
N ARG A 218 20.61 -8.14 2.87
CA ARG A 218 21.96 -7.86 3.37
C ARG A 218 21.94 -6.64 4.26
N TYR A 219 22.71 -6.66 5.34
CA TYR A 219 22.88 -5.51 6.22
C TYR A 219 24.22 -4.83 5.90
N GLY A 220 24.17 -3.66 5.28
CA GLY A 220 25.35 -2.95 4.79
C GLY A 220 26.14 -3.74 3.74
N LYS A 221 27.44 -3.46 3.61
CA LYS A 221 28.33 -4.11 2.62
C LYS A 221 28.91 -5.45 3.10
N SER A 222 28.89 -5.74 4.40
CA SER A 222 29.68 -6.81 5.01
C SER A 222 28.86 -7.95 5.64
N TYR A 223 27.61 -7.73 6.02
CA TYR A 223 26.82 -8.75 6.73
C TYR A 223 25.79 -9.42 5.80
N THR A 224 26.01 -10.71 5.56
CA THR A 224 25.07 -11.60 4.88
C THR A 224 24.25 -12.36 5.90
N TYR A 225 22.93 -12.37 5.73
CA TYR A 225 22.06 -13.10 6.65
C TYR A 225 22.31 -14.62 6.50
N PRO A 226 22.24 -15.37 7.62
CA PRO A 226 22.31 -16.82 7.57
C PRO A 226 21.02 -17.39 6.96
N VAL A 227 21.11 -18.60 6.40
CA VAL A 227 20.00 -19.27 5.69
C VAL A 227 18.73 -19.38 6.55
N TRP A 228 18.86 -19.62 7.85
CA TRP A 228 17.68 -19.68 8.74
C TRP A 228 16.92 -18.35 8.81
N ALA A 229 17.62 -17.21 8.70
CA ALA A 229 16.99 -15.89 8.72
C ALA A 229 16.28 -15.60 7.40
N GLU A 230 16.84 -16.06 6.27
CA GLU A 230 16.13 -16.01 4.98
C GLU A 230 14.85 -16.85 5.01
N VAL A 231 14.89 -18.05 5.60
CA VAL A 231 13.70 -18.90 5.78
C VAL A 231 12.65 -18.20 6.64
N VAL A 232 13.06 -17.51 7.71
CA VAL A 232 12.14 -16.69 8.52
C VAL A 232 11.56 -15.55 7.70
N GLY A 233 12.37 -14.86 6.89
CA GLY A 233 11.92 -13.80 5.98
C GLY A 233 10.86 -14.27 4.97
N TRP A 234 11.10 -15.42 4.33
CA TRP A 234 10.11 -16.08 3.47
C TRP A 234 8.86 -16.52 4.25
N GLY A 235 9.02 -16.96 5.49
CA GLY A 235 7.88 -17.25 6.37
C GLY A 235 7.00 -16.04 6.59
N ILE A 236 7.59 -14.88 6.90
CA ILE A 236 6.88 -13.61 7.06
C ILE A 236 6.17 -13.23 5.77
N SER A 237 6.83 -13.39 4.62
CA SER A 237 6.22 -12.97 3.36
C SER A 237 5.03 -13.85 2.97
N LEU A 238 5.14 -15.15 3.20
CA LEU A 238 4.09 -16.13 2.93
C LEU A 238 2.88 -15.98 3.85
N VAL A 239 3.05 -15.55 5.11
CA VAL A 239 1.93 -15.33 6.05
C VAL A 239 0.91 -14.35 5.47
N SER A 240 1.35 -13.33 4.75
CA SER A 240 0.46 -12.37 4.10
C SER A 240 -0.12 -12.91 2.79
N ILE A 241 0.69 -13.56 1.97
CA ILE A 241 0.29 -14.01 0.61
C ILE A 241 -0.65 -15.23 0.68
N VAL A 242 -0.49 -16.13 1.66
CA VAL A 242 -1.22 -17.40 1.74
C VAL A 242 -2.74 -17.23 1.87
N TRP A 243 -3.22 -16.09 2.39
CA TRP A 243 -4.64 -15.81 2.53
C TRP A 243 -5.37 -15.71 1.18
N ILE A 244 -4.68 -15.31 0.10
CA ILE A 244 -5.27 -15.23 -1.24
C ILE A 244 -5.69 -16.63 -1.74
N PRO A 245 -4.79 -17.63 -1.87
CA PRO A 245 -5.18 -18.96 -2.31
C PRO A 245 -6.08 -19.67 -1.30
N LEU A 246 -5.89 -19.46 0.01
CA LEU A 246 -6.78 -20.04 1.03
C LEU A 246 -8.21 -19.50 0.92
N GLY A 247 -8.38 -18.20 0.70
CA GLY A 247 -9.69 -17.58 0.47
C GLY A 247 -10.35 -18.13 -0.80
N ALA A 248 -9.60 -18.23 -1.89
CA ALA A 248 -10.09 -18.79 -3.14
C ALA A 248 -10.52 -20.27 -2.98
N LEU A 249 -9.71 -21.09 -2.29
CA LEU A 249 -10.03 -22.49 -2.03
C LEU A 249 -11.24 -22.64 -1.11
N HIS A 250 -11.32 -21.82 -0.05
CA HIS A 250 -12.44 -21.84 0.89
C HIS A 250 -13.78 -21.59 0.17
N GLU A 251 -13.82 -20.60 -0.72
CA GLU A 251 -15.02 -20.24 -1.46
C GLU A 251 -15.41 -21.31 -2.49
N ILE A 252 -14.43 -21.91 -3.18
CA ILE A 252 -14.67 -23.03 -4.12
C ILE A 252 -15.18 -24.28 -3.38
N CYS A 253 -14.65 -24.57 -2.18
CA CYS A 253 -15.08 -25.72 -1.38
C CYS A 253 -16.49 -25.54 -0.80
N ARG A 254 -16.86 -24.32 -0.42
CA ARG A 254 -18.17 -24.01 0.18
C ARG A 254 -19.31 -23.98 -0.85
N ASN A 255 -19.03 -23.54 -2.06
CA ASN A 255 -20.02 -23.48 -3.13
C ASN A 255 -20.41 -24.87 -3.63
N LYS A 256 -21.72 -25.10 -3.79
CA LYS A 256 -22.28 -26.37 -4.29
C LYS A 256 -22.36 -26.34 -5.81
N GLY A 257 -22.08 -27.48 -6.47
CA GLY A 257 -22.16 -27.63 -7.93
C GLY A 257 -20.91 -28.23 -8.55
N THR A 258 -20.79 -28.15 -9.88
CA THR A 258 -19.59 -28.54 -10.64
C THR A 258 -18.46 -27.52 -10.46
N LEU A 259 -17.20 -27.89 -10.70
CA LEU A 259 -16.05 -27.00 -10.52
C LEU A 259 -16.20 -25.67 -11.29
N MET A 260 -16.70 -25.72 -12.53
CA MET A 260 -16.92 -24.52 -13.34
C MET A 260 -18.04 -23.63 -12.77
N GLN A 261 -19.10 -24.22 -12.23
CA GLN A 261 -20.18 -23.47 -11.57
C GLN A 261 -19.68 -22.82 -10.28
N ARG A 262 -18.89 -23.53 -9.47
CA ARG A 262 -18.29 -23.02 -8.23
C ARG A 262 -17.38 -21.82 -8.49
N ILE A 263 -16.51 -21.91 -9.50
CA ILE A 263 -15.62 -20.80 -9.89
C ILE A 263 -16.45 -19.61 -10.37
N LYS A 264 -17.47 -19.86 -11.21
CA LYS A 264 -18.34 -18.79 -11.71
C LYS A 264 -19.09 -18.08 -10.58
N THR A 265 -19.60 -18.82 -9.60
CA THR A 265 -20.25 -18.27 -8.41
C THR A 265 -19.27 -17.52 -7.50
N ALA A 266 -18.03 -18.00 -7.35
CA ALA A 266 -17.00 -17.29 -6.59
C ALA A 266 -16.60 -15.95 -7.23
N MET A 267 -16.68 -15.85 -8.56
CA MET A 267 -16.39 -14.62 -9.32
C MET A 267 -17.61 -13.69 -9.49
N THR A 268 -18.80 -14.08 -9.02
CA THR A 268 -19.96 -13.19 -9.03
C THR A 268 -19.96 -12.30 -7.78
N PRO A 269 -19.98 -10.96 -7.94
CA PRO A 269 -20.00 -10.06 -6.80
C PRO A 269 -21.34 -10.15 -6.05
N THR A 270 -21.29 -9.93 -4.73
CA THR A 270 -22.48 -9.89 -3.86
C THR A 270 -23.37 -8.68 -4.13
N ILE A 271 -22.85 -7.65 -4.80
CA ILE A 271 -23.60 -6.45 -5.16
C ILE A 271 -24.64 -6.84 -6.21
N GLU A 272 -25.91 -6.76 -5.82
CA GLU A 272 -27.04 -6.87 -6.73
C GLU A 272 -27.01 -5.62 -7.63
N PHE A 273 -26.53 -5.82 -8.86
CA PHE A 273 -26.79 -4.87 -9.93
C PHE A 273 -28.24 -5.09 -10.31
N ASP A 274 -29.14 -4.19 -9.90
CA ASP A 274 -30.50 -4.19 -10.42
C ASP A 274 -30.44 -4.40 -11.94
N PRO A 275 -31.21 -5.34 -12.50
CA PRO A 275 -31.24 -5.53 -13.93
C PRO A 275 -31.57 -4.17 -14.54
N VAL A 276 -30.74 -3.75 -15.48
CA VAL A 276 -30.78 -2.47 -16.21
C VAL A 276 -32.19 -2.13 -16.76
N ASN A 277 -33.10 -3.09 -16.75
CA ASN A 277 -34.47 -3.03 -17.25
C ASN A 277 -35.50 -2.37 -16.29
N HIS A 278 -35.16 -2.04 -15.05
CA HIS A 278 -36.10 -1.38 -14.10
C HIS A 278 -35.73 0.05 -13.72
N LEU A 279 -34.63 0.59 -14.25
CA LEU A 279 -34.31 2.00 -14.07
C LEU A 279 -35.17 2.84 -15.03
N PRO A 280 -35.82 3.94 -14.57
CA PRO A 280 -36.55 4.86 -15.46
C PRO A 280 -35.66 5.25 -16.63
N GLU A 281 -36.21 5.52 -17.81
CA GLU A 281 -35.48 5.73 -19.08
C GLU A 281 -34.31 6.76 -18.98
N LYS A 282 -34.38 7.66 -18.01
CA LYS A 282 -33.36 8.67 -17.65
C LYS A 282 -32.12 8.13 -16.91
N GLU A 283 -32.20 6.93 -16.34
CA GLU A 283 -31.14 6.20 -15.63
C GLU A 283 -30.63 4.97 -16.41
N ARG A 284 -31.13 4.72 -17.63
CA ARG A 284 -30.49 3.77 -18.54
C ARG A 284 -29.04 4.17 -18.68
N VAL A 285 -28.15 3.26 -18.29
CA VAL A 285 -26.72 3.50 -18.29
C VAL A 285 -26.26 3.47 -19.74
N ASP A 286 -26.29 4.62 -20.42
CA ASP A 286 -25.56 4.81 -21.67
C ASP A 286 -24.08 4.71 -21.32
N ILE A 287 -23.52 3.52 -21.53
CA ILE A 287 -22.10 3.28 -21.53
C ILE A 287 -21.60 3.85 -22.86
N PRO A 288 -20.63 4.78 -22.87
CA PRO A 288 -20.10 5.30 -24.13
C PRO A 288 -19.67 4.13 -25.03
N GLU A 289 -20.01 4.17 -26.33
CA GLU A 289 -19.66 3.08 -27.27
C GLU A 289 -18.15 2.76 -27.27
N SER A 290 -17.31 3.77 -27.00
CA SER A 290 -15.87 3.63 -26.82
C SER A 290 -15.48 2.74 -25.63
N VAL A 291 -16.23 2.77 -24.52
CA VAL A 291 -16.00 1.91 -23.35
C VAL A 291 -16.50 0.49 -23.62
N VAL A 292 -17.59 0.34 -24.40
CA VAL A 292 -18.08 -0.97 -24.86
C VAL A 292 -17.04 -1.64 -25.78
N PHE A 293 -16.46 -0.88 -26.71
CA PHE A 293 -15.40 -1.35 -27.61
C PHE A 293 -14.17 -1.83 -26.83
N ILE A 294 -13.74 -1.05 -25.83
CA ILE A 294 -12.62 -1.42 -24.94
C ILE A 294 -12.92 -2.71 -24.18
N THR A 295 -14.15 -2.94 -23.69
CA THR A 295 -14.48 -4.19 -22.98
C THR A 295 -14.58 -5.45 -23.85
N HIS A 296 -14.60 -5.31 -25.18
CA HIS A 296 -14.64 -6.43 -26.13
C HIS A 296 -13.29 -6.76 -26.77
N LEU A 297 -12.24 -5.98 -26.47
CA LEU A 297 -10.84 -6.23 -26.81
C LEU A 297 -10.17 -7.09 -25.73
#